data_AF-A0A485LBL6-F1
#
_entry.id   AF-A0A485LBL6-F1
#
_cell.length_a   1.000
_cell.length_b   1.000
_cell.length_c   1.000
_cell.angle_alpha   90.00
_cell.angle_beta   90.00
_cell.angle_gamma   90.00
#
_symmetry.space_group_name_H-M   'P 1'
#
loop_
_entity.id
_entity.type
_entity.pdbx_description
1 polymer ?
#
loop_
_entity_poly.entity_id
_entity_poly.type
_entity_poly.pdbx_seq_one_letter_code
_entity_poly.pdbx_strand_id
1 'polypeptide(L)'
;MPTTHFVDEHLAVESPQDDSDSDFTREAKPSEIPRCFYDGNFTIWWAIGTVLVLWFTVYKGMGVVFGLLPPPRDVSVGPAFAIHLVTACLFTWICIFNVFHSPSHGEYYRKVHIILGRLAMVAGLLSFMCGVVAAWHERYSGNLYFAVGNTAGGCLQVFGQLMGWYQIRRKDVRGYQFSMLLTFYYGCLIPMWSGIPAFFFNLKPPGWVGLVLVAAGLVYGQFGLRAALAKRMV
;
A
#
# COMPACT_ATOMS: atom_id res chain seq x y z
N MET A 1 -59.61 22.31 53.11
CA MET A 1 -58.20 22.01 53.44
C MET A 1 -57.63 21.17 52.30
N PRO A 2 -56.77 21.73 51.43
CA PRO A 2 -56.06 20.95 50.43
C PRO A 2 -54.67 20.55 50.95
N THR A 3 -54.36 19.27 50.79
CA THR A 3 -53.07 18.64 51.06
C THR A 3 -52.08 18.98 49.93
N THR A 4 -50.96 19.61 50.29
CA THR A 4 -49.82 19.83 49.41
C THR A 4 -48.98 18.56 49.31
N HIS A 5 -48.99 17.91 48.15
CA HIS A 5 -48.00 16.90 47.77
C HIS A 5 -46.70 17.60 47.36
N PHE A 6 -45.65 17.44 48.15
CA PHE A 6 -44.28 17.69 47.72
C PHE A 6 -43.81 16.51 46.88
N VAL A 7 -43.43 16.77 45.63
CA VAL A 7 -42.75 15.81 44.76
C VAL A 7 -41.26 16.14 44.87
N ASP A 8 -40.49 15.23 45.45
CA ASP A 8 -39.02 15.29 45.47
C ASP A 8 -38.50 15.10 44.04
N GLU A 9 -38.04 16.20 43.44
CA GLU A 9 -37.36 16.24 42.16
C GLU A 9 -35.90 15.78 42.38
N HIS A 10 -35.69 14.47 42.36
CA HIS A 10 -34.35 13.90 42.26
C HIS A 10 -33.74 14.29 40.91
N LEU A 11 -32.92 15.35 40.93
CA LEU A 11 -32.00 15.71 39.86
C LEU A 11 -31.00 14.58 39.66
N ALA A 12 -31.31 13.67 38.74
CA ALA A 12 -30.35 12.74 38.17
C ALA A 12 -29.34 13.57 37.35
N VAL A 13 -28.17 13.79 37.94
CA VAL A 13 -27.00 14.27 37.21
C VAL A 13 -26.59 13.17 36.25
N GLU A 14 -27.02 13.28 34.99
CA GLU A 14 -26.49 12.45 33.91
C GLU A 14 -24.98 12.73 33.81
N SER A 15 -24.17 11.75 34.17
CA SER A 15 -22.74 11.78 33.90
C SER A 15 -22.54 11.91 32.39
N PRO A 16 -21.59 12.73 31.90
CA PRO A 16 -21.27 12.77 30.48
C PRO A 16 -20.87 11.36 30.03
N GLN A 17 -21.70 10.74 29.21
CA GLN A 17 -21.34 9.50 28.53
C GLN A 17 -20.21 9.86 27.57
N ASP A 18 -19.02 9.37 27.90
CA ASP A 18 -17.82 9.49 27.07
C ASP A 18 -18.02 8.63 25.82
N ASP A 19 -18.60 9.23 24.79
CA ASP A 19 -18.88 8.64 23.47
C ASP A 19 -17.61 8.35 22.64
N SER A 20 -16.43 8.31 23.27
CA SER A 20 -15.16 8.10 22.57
C SER A 20 -14.84 6.65 22.20
N ASP A 21 -15.53 5.67 22.80
CA ASP A 21 -15.17 4.24 22.66
C ASP A 21 -16.14 3.38 21.83
N SER A 22 -17.32 3.89 21.45
CA SER A 22 -18.35 3.06 20.78
C SER A 22 -18.28 3.09 19.24
N ASP A 23 -17.52 4.00 18.63
CA ASP A 23 -17.44 4.13 17.17
C ASP A 23 -16.39 3.20 16.50
N PHE A 24 -15.70 2.37 17.30
CA PHE A 24 -14.60 1.52 16.83
C PHE A 24 -15.03 0.26 16.05
N THR A 25 -16.30 -0.13 16.13
CA THR A 25 -16.83 -1.36 15.51
C THR A 25 -17.92 -1.13 14.47
N ARG A 26 -18.25 0.13 14.19
CA ARG A 26 -19.36 0.46 13.29
C ARG A 26 -18.96 0.13 11.86
N GLU A 27 -19.53 -0.96 11.35
CA GLU A 27 -19.51 -1.33 9.94
C GLU A 27 -19.88 -0.07 9.15
N ALA A 28 -18.98 0.40 8.28
CA ALA A 28 -19.22 1.62 7.51
C ALA A 28 -20.51 1.41 6.70
N LYS A 29 -21.62 1.98 7.18
CA LYS A 29 -22.87 1.96 6.44
C LYS A 29 -22.58 2.64 5.10
N PRO A 30 -22.95 2.02 3.96
CA PRO A 30 -22.82 2.69 2.68
C PRO A 30 -23.53 4.04 2.82
N SER A 31 -22.81 5.13 2.55
CA SER A 31 -23.45 6.44 2.51
C SER A 31 -24.55 6.36 1.46
N GLU A 32 -25.77 6.76 1.81
CA GLU A 32 -26.91 6.77 0.89
C GLU A 32 -26.62 7.60 -0.36
N ILE A 33 -25.67 8.52 -0.24
CA ILE A 33 -25.09 9.30 -1.33
C ILE A 33 -23.71 8.71 -1.67
N PRO A 34 -23.49 8.16 -2.88
CA PRO A 34 -22.17 7.72 -3.34
C PRO A 34 -21.21 8.90 -3.29
N ARG A 35 -20.00 8.68 -2.75
CA ARG A 35 -18.96 9.72 -2.81
C ARG A 35 -18.59 10.02 -4.27
N CYS A 36 -18.34 11.28 -4.58
CA CYS A 36 -17.90 11.67 -5.91
C CYS A 36 -16.51 11.09 -6.19
N PHE A 37 -16.18 10.89 -7.47
CA PHE A 37 -14.91 10.29 -7.90
C PHE A 37 -13.67 11.03 -7.35
N TYR A 38 -13.78 12.34 -7.14
CA TYR A 38 -12.71 13.18 -6.60
C TYR A 38 -12.62 13.17 -5.06
N ASP A 39 -13.56 12.53 -4.35
CA ASP A 39 -13.55 12.37 -2.88
C ASP A 39 -12.67 11.17 -2.43
N GLY A 40 -11.86 10.63 -3.34
CA GLY A 40 -10.86 9.61 -3.04
C GLY A 40 -9.75 10.12 -2.12
N ASN A 41 -8.85 9.22 -1.69
CA ASN A 41 -7.70 9.54 -0.84
C ASN A 41 -6.58 10.26 -1.64
N PHE A 42 -6.93 11.34 -2.35
CA PHE A 42 -6.02 12.14 -3.16
C PHE A 42 -5.18 13.05 -2.26
N THR A 43 -3.96 12.60 -1.97
CA THR A 43 -2.90 13.45 -1.42
C THR A 43 -1.83 13.63 -2.47
N ILE A 44 -1.11 14.76 -2.45
CA ILE A 44 0.00 14.99 -3.38
C ILE A 44 1.08 13.88 -3.26
N TRP A 45 1.29 13.36 -2.04
CA TRP A 45 2.20 12.25 -1.76
C TRP A 45 1.79 10.95 -2.48
N TRP A 46 0.49 10.69 -2.56
CA TRP A 46 -0.06 9.55 -3.30
C TRP A 46 0.07 9.74 -4.81
N ALA A 47 -0.15 10.96 -5.32
CA ALA A 47 0.01 11.25 -6.74
C ALA A 47 1.48 11.07 -7.18
N ILE A 48 2.43 11.64 -6.44
CA ILE A 48 3.86 11.48 -6.71
C ILE A 48 4.26 10.00 -6.63
N GLY A 49 3.84 9.30 -5.56
CA GLY A 49 4.12 7.88 -5.39
C GLY A 49 3.56 7.05 -6.55
N THR A 50 2.32 7.30 -6.95
CA THR A 50 1.66 6.63 -8.09
C THR A 50 2.42 6.86 -9.38
N VAL A 51 2.80 8.11 -9.69
CA VAL A 51 3.54 8.43 -10.91
C VAL A 51 4.89 7.70 -10.94
N LEU A 52 5.64 7.72 -9.82
CA LEU A 52 6.91 7.00 -9.71
C LEU A 52 6.74 5.49 -9.89
N VAL A 53 5.70 4.94 -9.27
CA VAL A 53 5.39 3.51 -9.31
C VAL A 53 4.93 3.09 -10.71
N LEU A 54 4.09 3.87 -11.38
CA LEU A 54 3.66 3.63 -12.75
C LEU A 54 4.83 3.76 -13.72
N TRP A 55 5.67 4.78 -13.56
CA TRP A 55 6.90 4.90 -14.35
C TRP A 55 7.76 3.65 -14.19
N PHE A 56 8.01 3.19 -12.97
CA PHE A 56 8.83 2.00 -12.76
C PHE A 56 8.17 0.74 -13.35
N THR A 57 6.90 0.48 -13.06
CA THR A 57 6.21 -0.75 -13.50
C THR A 57 5.96 -0.79 -15.01
N VAL A 58 5.52 0.32 -15.61
CA VAL A 58 5.24 0.41 -17.05
C VAL A 58 6.54 0.52 -17.86
N TYR A 59 7.40 1.49 -17.55
CA TYR A 59 8.58 1.74 -18.37
C TYR A 59 9.69 0.73 -18.08
N LYS A 60 10.14 0.58 -16.82
CA LYS A 60 11.22 -0.36 -16.49
C LYS A 60 10.75 -1.81 -16.46
N GLY A 61 9.62 -2.08 -15.80
CA GLY A 61 9.08 -3.42 -15.64
C GLY A 61 8.70 -4.05 -16.98
N MET A 62 7.62 -3.53 -17.57
CA MET A 62 7.13 -4.08 -18.85
C MET A 62 8.13 -3.88 -20.00
N GLY A 63 8.92 -2.79 -19.99
CA GLY A 63 9.98 -2.59 -20.98
C GLY A 63 11.03 -3.71 -21.00
N VAL A 64 11.41 -4.25 -19.83
CA VAL A 64 12.33 -5.39 -19.76
C VAL A 64 11.65 -6.69 -20.20
N VAL A 65 10.40 -6.93 -19.80
CA VAL A 65 9.64 -8.15 -20.19
C VAL A 65 9.40 -8.22 -21.70
N PHE A 66 9.09 -7.10 -22.34
CA PHE A 66 8.85 -7.04 -23.78
C PHE A 66 10.12 -6.83 -24.62
N GLY A 67 11.30 -6.80 -24.00
CA GLY A 67 12.58 -6.63 -24.71
C GLY A 67 12.80 -5.23 -25.29
N LEU A 68 12.04 -4.22 -24.83
CA LEU A 68 12.22 -2.82 -25.21
C LEU A 68 13.37 -2.14 -24.45
N LEU A 69 13.76 -2.70 -23.30
CA LEU A 69 14.91 -2.24 -22.51
C LEU A 69 15.88 -3.39 -22.27
N PRO A 70 17.19 -3.14 -22.35
CA PRO A 70 18.19 -4.15 -22.06
C PRO A 70 18.11 -4.55 -20.58
N PRO A 71 18.23 -5.86 -20.26
CA PRO A 71 18.42 -6.28 -18.88
C PRO A 71 19.68 -5.63 -18.29
N PRO A 72 19.78 -5.46 -16.95
CA PRO A 72 20.94 -4.85 -16.30
C PRO A 72 22.28 -5.57 -16.55
N ARG A 73 22.24 -6.76 -17.14
CA ARG A 73 23.38 -7.61 -17.53
C ARG A 73 23.02 -8.33 -18.82
N ASP A 74 24.02 -8.83 -19.56
CA ASP A 74 23.86 -9.68 -20.75
C ASP A 74 23.25 -11.06 -20.48
N VAL A 75 22.53 -11.22 -19.37
CA VAL A 75 21.84 -12.45 -18.99
C VAL A 75 20.41 -12.35 -19.49
N SER A 76 19.96 -13.39 -20.19
CA SER A 76 18.57 -13.49 -20.63
C SER A 76 17.61 -13.44 -19.44
N VAL A 77 16.44 -12.82 -19.66
CA VAL A 77 15.37 -12.81 -18.66
C VAL A 77 14.86 -14.23 -18.46
N GLY A 78 15.08 -14.78 -17.26
CA GLY A 78 14.57 -16.08 -16.87
C GLY A 78 13.05 -16.06 -16.64
N PRO A 79 12.39 -17.23 -16.72
CA PRO A 79 10.95 -17.33 -16.53
C PRO A 79 10.50 -16.88 -15.13
N ALA A 80 11.27 -17.14 -14.07
CA ALA A 80 10.89 -16.71 -12.73
C ALA A 80 10.96 -15.18 -12.60
N PHE A 81 12.01 -14.54 -13.14
CA PHE A 81 12.08 -13.09 -13.19
C PHE A 81 10.93 -12.45 -13.99
N ALA A 82 10.57 -13.02 -15.14
CA ALA A 82 9.45 -12.53 -15.94
C ALA A 82 8.11 -12.62 -15.18
N ILE A 83 7.83 -13.78 -14.56
CA ILE A 83 6.61 -13.97 -13.76
C ILE A 83 6.60 -13.02 -12.56
N HIS A 84 7.72 -12.89 -11.85
CA HIS A 84 7.87 -11.94 -10.74
C HIS A 84 7.52 -10.53 -11.17
N LEU A 85 8.05 -10.07 -12.32
CA LEU A 85 7.87 -8.71 -12.79
C LEU A 85 6.42 -8.45 -13.23
N VAL A 86 5.81 -9.37 -13.99
CA VAL A 86 4.39 -9.26 -14.39
C VAL A 86 3.46 -9.23 -13.18
N THR A 87 3.68 -10.12 -12.22
CA THR A 87 2.85 -10.21 -11.01
C THR A 87 3.08 -9.03 -10.06
N ALA A 88 4.30 -8.50 -9.98
CA ALA A 88 4.62 -7.27 -9.26
C ALA A 88 3.90 -6.06 -9.87
N CYS A 89 3.93 -5.92 -11.20
CA CYS A 89 3.19 -4.88 -11.92
C CYS A 89 1.69 -5.00 -11.66
N LEU A 90 1.12 -6.21 -11.82
CA LEU A 90 -0.32 -6.45 -11.60
C LEU A 90 -0.74 -6.11 -10.16
N PHE A 91 -0.03 -6.61 -9.17
CA PHE A 91 -0.28 -6.31 -7.75
C PHE A 91 -0.29 -4.79 -7.52
N THR A 92 0.73 -4.12 -8.04
CA THR A 92 0.92 -2.69 -7.87
C THR A 92 -0.19 -1.87 -8.51
N TRP A 93 -0.58 -2.19 -9.75
CA TRP A 93 -1.67 -1.50 -10.44
C TRP A 93 -3.02 -1.71 -9.74
N ILE A 94 -3.26 -2.92 -9.22
CA ILE A 94 -4.44 -3.18 -8.39
C ILE A 94 -4.41 -2.31 -7.13
N CYS A 95 -3.28 -2.20 -6.44
CA CYS A 95 -3.15 -1.34 -5.26
C CYS A 95 -3.48 0.12 -5.59
N ILE A 96 -2.91 0.65 -6.68
CA ILE A 96 -3.19 2.00 -7.16
C ILE A 96 -4.70 2.18 -7.45
N PHE A 97 -5.29 1.24 -8.20
CA PHE A 97 -6.72 1.27 -8.50
C PHE A 97 -7.57 1.27 -7.22
N ASN A 98 -7.29 0.37 -6.27
CA ASN A 98 -8.07 0.25 -5.03
C ASN A 98 -7.92 1.44 -4.08
N VAL A 99 -6.85 2.23 -4.23
CA VAL A 99 -6.65 3.50 -3.49
C VAL A 99 -7.51 4.61 -4.11
N PHE A 100 -7.53 4.73 -5.43
CA PHE A 100 -8.38 5.72 -6.11
C PHE A 100 -9.86 5.35 -6.10
N HIS A 101 -10.16 4.06 -6.17
CA HIS A 101 -11.51 3.52 -6.24
C HIS A 101 -11.85 2.76 -4.97
N SER A 102 -12.38 3.51 -4.01
CA SER A 102 -12.83 2.94 -2.75
C SER A 102 -14.22 2.28 -2.89
N PRO A 103 -14.57 1.32 -2.02
CA PRO A 103 -15.93 0.75 -1.96
C PRO A 103 -17.04 1.79 -1.73
N SER A 104 -16.69 2.98 -1.23
CA SER A 104 -17.66 4.06 -0.97
C SER A 104 -18.13 4.79 -2.24
N HIS A 105 -17.53 4.51 -3.40
CA HIS A 105 -17.99 5.03 -4.70
C HIS A 105 -19.22 4.29 -5.26
N GLY A 106 -19.72 3.26 -4.57
CA GLY A 106 -20.95 2.55 -4.91
C GLY A 106 -20.79 1.03 -4.98
N GLU A 107 -21.92 0.32 -5.16
CA GLU A 107 -21.96 -1.15 -5.10
C GLU A 107 -21.06 -1.82 -6.13
N TYR A 108 -21.01 -1.27 -7.35
CA TYR A 108 -20.14 -1.78 -8.41
C TYR A 108 -18.67 -1.73 -8.00
N TYR A 109 -18.19 -0.57 -7.55
CA TYR A 109 -16.81 -0.38 -7.09
C TYR A 109 -16.48 -1.25 -5.89
N ARG A 110 -17.44 -1.47 -4.97
CA ARG A 110 -17.26 -2.42 -3.87
C ARG A 110 -17.02 -3.84 -4.37
N LYS A 111 -17.79 -4.33 -5.34
CA LYS A 111 -17.59 -5.68 -5.93
C LYS A 111 -16.21 -5.77 -6.60
N VAL A 112 -15.85 -4.78 -7.41
CA VAL A 112 -14.54 -4.73 -8.09
C VAL A 112 -13.40 -4.70 -7.08
N HIS A 113 -13.46 -3.83 -6.07
CA HIS A 113 -12.43 -3.69 -5.03
C HIS A 113 -12.18 -5.02 -4.30
N ILE A 114 -13.24 -5.77 -3.98
CA ILE A 114 -13.13 -7.09 -3.34
C ILE A 114 -12.45 -8.10 -4.26
N ILE A 115 -12.85 -8.17 -5.54
CA ILE A 115 -12.27 -9.11 -6.51
C ILE A 115 -10.80 -8.80 -6.73
N LEU A 116 -10.49 -7.53 -7.03
CA LEU A 116 -9.12 -7.09 -7.25
C LEU A 116 -8.27 -7.28 -6.00
N GLY A 117 -8.80 -6.98 -4.81
CA GLY A 117 -8.10 -7.23 -3.54
C GLY A 117 -7.69 -8.69 -3.36
N ARG A 118 -8.56 -9.65 -3.73
CA ARG A 118 -8.23 -11.09 -3.69
C ARG A 118 -7.15 -11.46 -4.72
N LEU A 119 -7.24 -10.91 -5.94
CA LEU A 119 -6.24 -11.13 -6.98
C LEU A 119 -4.87 -10.57 -6.57
N ALA A 120 -4.85 -9.39 -5.91
CA ALA A 120 -3.63 -8.79 -5.38
C ALA A 120 -2.93 -9.66 -4.32
N MET A 121 -3.70 -10.35 -3.45
CA MET A 121 -3.13 -11.28 -2.48
C MET A 121 -2.40 -12.44 -3.17
N VAL A 122 -3.03 -13.04 -4.19
CA VAL A 122 -2.42 -14.14 -4.95
C VAL A 122 -1.22 -13.65 -5.76
N ALA A 123 -1.37 -12.53 -6.47
CA ALA A 123 -0.32 -11.94 -7.28
C ALA A 123 0.90 -11.55 -6.44
N GLY A 124 0.70 -10.96 -5.26
CA GLY A 124 1.80 -10.58 -4.37
C GLY A 124 2.57 -11.79 -3.83
N LEU A 125 1.88 -12.84 -3.39
CA LEU A 125 2.54 -14.07 -2.94
C LEU A 125 3.31 -14.75 -4.08
N LEU A 126 2.69 -14.87 -5.27
CA LEU A 126 3.34 -15.45 -6.44
C LEU A 126 4.57 -14.62 -6.86
N SER A 127 4.43 -13.29 -6.87
CA SER A 127 5.53 -12.37 -7.15
C SER A 127 6.68 -12.56 -6.17
N PHE A 128 6.41 -12.67 -4.87
CA PHE A 128 7.44 -12.92 -3.87
C PHE A 128 8.19 -14.23 -4.13
N MET A 129 7.47 -15.35 -4.31
CA MET A 129 8.07 -16.66 -4.53
C MET A 129 8.96 -16.66 -5.79
N CYS A 130 8.45 -16.12 -6.90
CA CYS A 130 9.22 -15.99 -8.13
C CYS A 130 10.40 -15.01 -7.99
N GLY A 131 10.26 -13.94 -7.21
CA GLY A 131 11.33 -12.97 -6.95
C GLY A 131 12.47 -13.55 -6.13
N VAL A 132 12.18 -14.44 -5.18
CA VAL A 132 13.20 -15.21 -4.44
C VAL A 132 13.93 -16.15 -5.39
N VAL A 133 13.21 -16.91 -6.22
CA VAL A 133 13.84 -17.79 -7.22
C VAL A 133 14.69 -16.98 -8.21
N ALA A 134 14.20 -15.85 -8.70
CA ALA A 134 14.94 -14.98 -9.61
C ALA A 134 16.23 -14.41 -8.98
N ALA A 135 16.16 -14.02 -7.70
CA ALA A 135 17.29 -13.46 -6.98
C ALA A 135 18.37 -14.50 -6.63
N TRP A 136 17.96 -15.68 -6.16
CA TRP A 136 18.88 -16.68 -5.61
C TRP A 136 19.26 -17.78 -6.60
N HIS A 137 18.33 -18.22 -7.45
CA HIS A 137 18.54 -19.30 -8.41
C HIS A 137 18.94 -18.77 -9.80
N GLU A 138 18.15 -17.90 -10.40
CA GLU A 138 18.48 -17.30 -11.71
C GLU A 138 19.60 -16.25 -11.59
N ARG A 139 19.93 -15.82 -10.35
CA ARG A 139 21.01 -14.88 -10.02
C ARG A 139 21.01 -13.62 -10.89
N TYR A 140 19.83 -13.12 -11.22
CA TYR A 140 19.64 -12.04 -12.21
C TYR A 140 20.53 -10.81 -11.94
N SER A 141 20.68 -10.39 -10.68
CA SER A 141 21.53 -9.24 -10.33
C SER A 141 22.98 -9.60 -9.98
N GLY A 142 23.26 -10.88 -9.71
CA GLY A 142 24.51 -11.39 -9.13
C GLY A 142 25.05 -10.60 -7.93
N ASN A 143 24.19 -9.85 -7.23
CA ASN A 143 24.55 -8.99 -6.11
C ASN A 143 23.84 -9.49 -4.85
N LEU A 144 24.63 -9.90 -3.86
CA LEU A 144 24.12 -10.44 -2.59
C LEU A 144 23.23 -9.44 -1.86
N TYR A 145 23.59 -8.15 -1.83
CA TYR A 145 22.79 -7.12 -1.17
C TYR A 145 21.42 -6.95 -1.84
N PHE A 146 21.37 -7.05 -3.17
CA PHE A 146 20.11 -7.02 -3.90
C PHE A 146 19.24 -8.24 -3.57
N ALA A 147 19.83 -9.44 -3.55
CA ALA A 147 19.09 -10.66 -3.24
C ALA A 147 18.51 -10.65 -1.83
N VAL A 148 19.32 -10.27 -0.83
CA VAL A 148 18.88 -10.11 0.57
C VAL A 148 17.81 -9.03 0.68
N GLY A 149 18.01 -7.87 0.06
CA GLY A 149 17.04 -6.78 0.07
C GLY A 149 15.70 -7.17 -0.55
N ASN A 150 15.72 -7.85 -1.71
CA ASN A 150 14.51 -8.32 -2.38
C ASN A 150 13.75 -9.35 -1.53
N THR A 151 14.46 -10.30 -0.91
CA THR A 151 13.83 -11.28 -0.02
C THR A 151 13.26 -10.64 1.24
N ALA A 152 14.00 -9.77 1.92
CA ALA A 152 13.53 -9.09 3.12
C ALA A 152 12.32 -8.18 2.83
N GLY A 153 12.39 -7.39 1.75
CA GLY A 153 11.28 -6.55 1.30
C GLY A 153 10.05 -7.38 0.92
N GLY A 154 10.25 -8.49 0.22
CA GLY A 154 9.18 -9.42 -0.13
C GLY A 154 8.52 -10.09 1.09
N CYS A 155 9.30 -10.51 2.09
CA CYS A 155 8.76 -11.00 3.36
C CYS A 155 7.91 -9.95 4.07
N LEU A 156 8.37 -8.70 4.13
CA LEU A 156 7.61 -7.60 4.72
C LEU A 156 6.33 -7.30 3.94
N GLN A 157 6.37 -7.37 2.61
CA GLN A 157 5.18 -7.21 1.76
C GLN A 157 4.15 -8.33 2.04
N VAL A 158 4.57 -9.59 2.04
CA VAL A 158 3.68 -10.73 2.31
C VAL A 158 3.11 -10.63 3.73
N PHE A 159 3.93 -10.24 4.71
CA PHE A 159 3.45 -9.99 6.07
C PHE A 159 2.38 -8.89 6.10
N GLY A 160 2.61 -7.74 5.45
CA GLY A 160 1.64 -6.64 5.37
C GLY A 160 0.33 -7.04 4.69
N GLN A 161 0.41 -7.88 3.65
CA GLN A 161 -0.75 -8.48 2.98
C GLN A 161 -1.55 -9.38 3.93
N LEU A 162 -0.89 -10.31 4.63
CA LEU A 162 -1.52 -11.21 5.59
C LEU A 162 -2.15 -10.46 6.75
N MET A 163 -1.46 -9.44 7.27
CA MET A 163 -1.98 -8.57 8.33
C MET A 163 -3.20 -7.79 7.87
N GLY A 164 -3.18 -7.21 6.67
CA GLY A 164 -4.35 -6.54 6.09
C GLY A 164 -5.54 -7.49 5.91
N TRP A 165 -5.29 -8.71 5.42
CA TRP A 165 -6.32 -9.74 5.29
C TRP A 165 -6.87 -10.20 6.66
N TYR A 166 -6.03 -10.29 7.68
CA TYR A 166 -6.47 -10.63 9.03
C TYR A 166 -7.32 -9.52 9.65
N GLN A 167 -6.91 -8.26 9.53
CA GLN A 167 -7.63 -7.11 10.07
C GLN A 167 -9.00 -6.92 9.43
N ILE A 168 -9.12 -7.10 8.11
CA ILE A 168 -10.42 -6.98 7.43
C ILE A 168 -11.41 -8.05 7.89
N ARG A 169 -10.93 -9.25 8.26
CA ARG A 169 -11.75 -10.33 8.84
C ARG A 169 -12.20 -10.02 10.27
N ARG A 170 -11.42 -9.22 11.00
CA ARG A 170 -11.81 -8.67 12.31
C ARG A 170 -12.70 -7.43 12.21
N LYS A 171 -13.08 -7.02 11.00
CA LYS A 171 -13.80 -5.77 10.72
C LYS A 171 -13.05 -4.50 11.17
N ASP A 172 -11.74 -4.58 11.36
CA ASP A 172 -10.91 -3.43 11.71
C ASP A 172 -10.44 -2.71 10.44
N VAL A 173 -11.25 -1.73 10.02
CA VAL A 173 -11.00 -0.94 8.81
C VAL A 173 -9.77 -0.04 8.96
N ARG A 174 -9.54 0.53 10.15
CA ARG A 174 -8.41 1.43 10.40
C ARG A 174 -7.09 0.67 10.39
N GLY A 175 -7.04 -0.49 11.06
CA GLY A 175 -5.91 -1.39 10.99
C GLY A 175 -5.58 -1.76 9.55
N TYR A 176 -6.59 -2.17 8.79
CA TYR A 176 -6.43 -2.53 7.38
C TYR A 176 -5.82 -1.37 6.56
N GLN A 177 -6.36 -0.16 6.70
CA GLN A 177 -5.84 1.02 6.01
C GLN A 177 -4.39 1.30 6.37
N PHE A 178 -4.03 1.19 7.65
CA PHE A 178 -2.65 1.36 8.11
C PHE A 178 -1.71 0.32 7.51
N SER A 179 -2.11 -0.97 7.51
CA SER A 179 -1.31 -2.06 6.93
C SER A 179 -1.08 -1.85 5.42
N MET A 180 -2.10 -1.39 4.70
CA MET A 180 -2.02 -1.08 3.27
C MET A 180 -1.09 0.12 3.00
N LEU A 181 -1.20 1.19 3.78
CA LEU A 181 -0.33 2.36 3.67
C LEU A 181 1.13 1.99 3.94
N LEU A 182 1.37 1.18 4.97
CA LEU A 182 2.70 0.73 5.33
C LEU A 182 3.30 -0.15 4.22
N THR A 183 2.51 -1.07 3.67
CA THR A 183 2.92 -1.91 2.52
C THR A 183 3.26 -1.05 1.29
N PHE A 184 2.45 -0.04 0.98
CA PHE A 184 2.67 0.81 -0.19
C PHE A 184 3.92 1.68 -0.04
N TYR A 185 3.99 2.49 1.03
CA TYR A 185 5.08 3.45 1.20
C TYR A 185 6.42 2.78 1.48
N TYR A 186 6.43 1.73 2.31
CA TYR A 186 7.68 1.10 2.73
C TYR A 186 8.05 -0.12 1.89
N GLY A 187 7.06 -0.91 1.46
CA GLY A 187 7.31 -2.11 0.65
C GLY A 187 7.52 -1.78 -0.83
N CYS A 188 6.63 -0.98 -1.43
CA CYS A 188 6.68 -0.73 -2.87
C CYS A 188 7.52 0.51 -3.24
N LEU A 189 7.43 1.59 -2.46
CA LEU A 189 8.02 2.87 -2.86
C LEU A 189 9.53 2.96 -2.63
N ILE A 190 10.04 2.41 -1.53
CA ILE A 190 11.47 2.50 -1.18
C ILE A 190 12.36 1.84 -2.24
N PRO A 191 12.08 0.61 -2.73
CA PRO A 191 12.85 0.02 -3.81
C PRO A 191 12.83 0.87 -5.08
N MET A 192 11.68 1.44 -5.44
CA MET A 192 11.54 2.26 -6.65
C MET A 192 12.28 3.60 -6.52
N TRP A 193 12.21 4.24 -5.35
CA TRP A 193 12.94 5.46 -5.03
C TRP A 193 14.46 5.26 -5.15
N SER A 194 14.97 4.14 -4.66
CA SER A 194 16.40 3.82 -4.72
C SER A 194 16.92 3.68 -6.17
N GLY A 195 16.03 3.43 -7.15
CA GLY A 195 16.37 3.34 -8.57
C GLY A 195 16.44 4.69 -9.31
N ILE A 196 15.93 5.78 -8.72
CA ILE A 196 15.84 7.11 -9.35
C ILE A 196 17.24 7.66 -9.72
N PRO A 197 18.26 7.64 -8.85
CA PRO A 197 19.56 8.22 -9.20
C PRO A 197 20.27 7.47 -10.32
N ALA A 198 20.15 6.14 -10.34
CA ALA A 198 20.71 5.32 -11.42
C ALA A 198 20.04 5.66 -12.77
N PHE A 199 18.77 6.06 -12.77
CA PHE A 199 18.05 6.46 -13.97
C PHE A 199 18.45 7.84 -14.49
N PHE A 200 18.40 8.89 -13.65
CA PHE A 200 18.64 10.26 -14.11
C PHE A 200 20.11 10.56 -14.38
N PHE A 201 21.02 9.98 -13.57
CA PHE A 201 22.43 10.34 -13.63
C PHE A 201 23.28 9.28 -14.33
N ASN A 202 22.71 8.13 -14.70
CA ASN A 202 23.44 6.97 -15.23
C ASN A 202 24.67 6.59 -14.37
N LEU A 203 24.61 6.85 -13.06
CA LEU A 203 25.68 6.56 -12.13
C LEU A 203 25.42 5.21 -11.48
N LYS A 204 26.49 4.44 -11.26
CA LYS A 204 26.49 3.36 -10.25
C LYS A 204 26.78 4.02 -8.92
N PRO A 205 25.76 4.31 -8.09
CA PRO A 205 25.99 5.02 -6.84
C PRO A 205 26.89 4.17 -5.93
N PRO A 206 27.87 4.77 -5.23
CA PRO A 206 28.66 4.05 -4.23
C PRO A 206 27.74 3.47 -3.14
N GLY A 207 28.14 2.36 -2.52
CA GLY A 207 27.25 1.57 -1.65
C GLY A 207 26.56 2.35 -0.52
N TRP A 208 27.21 3.37 0.04
CA TRP A 208 26.64 4.24 1.07
C TRP A 208 25.47 5.09 0.59
N VAL A 209 25.42 5.44 -0.71
CA VAL A 209 24.29 6.20 -1.30
C VAL A 209 23.02 5.36 -1.26
N GLY A 210 23.13 4.04 -1.38
CA GLY A 210 21.97 3.14 -1.18
C GLY A 210 21.33 3.31 0.19
N LEU A 211 22.14 3.43 1.25
CA LEU A 211 21.65 3.67 2.61
C LEU A 211 20.98 5.04 2.75
N VAL A 212 21.56 6.08 2.15
CA VAL A 212 20.99 7.43 2.14
C VAL A 212 19.65 7.45 1.41
N LEU A 213 19.54 6.75 0.27
CA LEU A 213 18.29 6.67 -0.49
C LEU A 213 17.20 5.88 0.25
N VAL A 214 17.56 4.81 0.95
CA VAL A 214 16.63 4.09 1.83
C VAL A 214 16.16 5.00 2.96
N ALA A 215 17.08 5.72 3.62
CA ALA A 215 16.73 6.67 4.68
C ALA A 215 15.81 7.79 4.18
N ALA A 216 16.09 8.36 3.00
CA ALA A 216 15.23 9.35 2.36
C ALA A 216 13.85 8.76 2.02
N GLY A 217 13.80 7.53 1.52
CA GLY A 217 12.55 6.81 1.26
C GLY A 217 11.73 6.57 2.52
N LEU A 218 12.37 6.24 3.66
CA LEU A 218 11.71 6.11 4.97
C LEU A 218 11.11 7.45 5.42
N VAL A 219 11.84 8.55 5.27
CA VAL A 219 11.36 9.89 5.62
C VAL A 219 10.18 10.29 4.74
N TYR A 220 10.27 10.08 3.43
CA TYR A 220 9.17 10.31 2.49
C TYR A 220 7.93 9.46 2.85
N GLY A 221 8.14 8.17 3.11
CA GLY A 221 7.09 7.24 3.52
C GLY A 221 6.40 7.69 4.81
N GLN A 222 7.16 8.24 5.76
CA GLN A 222 6.62 8.76 7.00
C GLN A 222 5.78 10.03 6.79
N PHE A 223 6.21 10.95 5.91
CA PHE A 223 5.40 12.12 5.56
C PHE A 223 4.11 11.70 4.84
N GLY A 224 4.20 10.81 3.85
CA GLY A 224 3.04 10.30 3.12
C GLY A 224 2.05 9.55 4.02
N LEU A 225 2.55 8.70 4.93
CA LEU A 225 1.72 8.00 5.91
C LEU A 225 0.98 8.99 6.84
N ARG A 226 1.70 10.00 7.37
CA ARG A 226 1.09 11.02 8.24
C ARG A 226 0.06 11.87 7.49
N ALA A 227 0.34 12.27 6.26
CA ALA A 227 -0.60 13.02 5.43
C ALA A 227 -1.87 12.21 5.14
N ALA A 228 -1.70 10.93 4.77
CA ALA A 228 -2.81 10.02 4.50
C ALA A 228 -3.68 9.77 5.74
N LEU A 229 -3.06 9.56 6.92
CA LEU A 229 -3.79 9.37 8.17
C LEU A 229 -4.51 10.65 8.63
N ALA A 230 -3.92 11.82 8.36
CA ALA A 230 -4.52 13.10 8.70
C ALA A 230 -5.64 13.53 7.72
N LYS A 231 -5.90 12.76 6.64
CA LYS A 231 -6.76 13.14 5.51
C LYS A 231 -6.41 14.52 4.95
N ARG A 232 -5.13 14.91 5.01
CA ARG A 232 -4.65 16.21 4.54
C ARG A 232 -4.14 16.06 3.11
N MET A 233 -4.54 16.98 2.23
CA MET A 233 -4.04 17.03 0.84
C MET A 233 -2.55 17.41 0.76
N VAL A 234 -1.98 17.94 1.84
CA VAL A 234 -0.63 18.53 1.91
C VAL A 234 0.44 17.49 2.13
#